data_AF-A0A959PVX7-F1
#
_entry.id   AF-A0A959PVX7-F1
#
_cell.length_a   1.000
_cell.length_b   1.000
_cell.length_c   1.000
_cell.angle_alpha   90.00
_cell.angle_beta   90.00
_cell.angle_gamma   90.00
#
_symmetry.space_group_name_H-M   'P 1'
#
loop_
_entity.id
_entity.type
_entity.pdbx_description
1 polymer ?
#
loop_
_entity_poly.entity_id
_entity_poly.type
_entity_poly.pdbx_seq_one_letter_code
_entity_poly.pdbx_strand_id
1 'polypeptide(L)'
;EEDWMKYPVENWLGMTWGDYVSSPKADYYIQSGVQWMGVFYALLAMLVLLYPRFKKLTNPLLWIATGMLFFLALCYLKVAFFSLGQLFEYTLQFSSFAFLIYAFKGYLLKARFTFLLKIVIALTFTCHGLYAVGYYPVPGKFVQMVISILGVNNEQAFLFLKTAAIMDFAVAIGIFLPGKWQVYFLGYAVFWGFSTSIARIWSNFYIEMWQESISHWLPETIFRFPHFLGPLAAIGIYFLKKEIKPAPKLEKG
;
A
#
# COMPACT_ATOMS: atom_id res chain seq x y z
N GLU A 1 -15.80 -2.05 19.50
CA GLU A 1 -16.29 -1.38 18.27
C GLU A 1 -17.58 -0.62 18.53
N GLU A 2 -18.48 -1.23 19.29
CA GLU A 2 -19.68 -0.60 19.85
C GLU A 2 -19.40 0.74 20.52
N ASP A 3 -18.46 0.83 21.46
CA ASP A 3 -18.28 2.04 22.29
C ASP A 3 -18.09 3.36 21.52
N TRP A 4 -17.53 3.30 20.31
CA TRP A 4 -17.25 4.48 19.48
C TRP A 4 -18.37 4.79 18.49
N MET A 5 -19.00 3.74 17.96
CA MET A 5 -20.02 3.87 16.93
C MET A 5 -21.44 3.93 17.50
N LYS A 6 -21.64 3.46 18.74
CA LYS A 6 -22.92 3.48 19.44
C LYS A 6 -23.45 4.90 19.58
N TYR A 7 -22.62 5.85 20.03
CA TYR A 7 -23.03 7.25 20.15
C TYR A 7 -23.53 7.84 18.82
N PRO A 8 -22.76 7.84 17.70
CA PRO A 8 -23.25 8.38 16.44
C PRO A 8 -24.42 7.58 15.87
N VAL A 9 -24.48 6.26 16.05
CA VAL A 9 -25.61 5.44 15.59
C VAL A 9 -26.90 5.80 16.35
N GLU A 10 -26.85 5.85 17.67
CA GLU A 10 -28.03 6.14 18.50
C GLU A 10 -28.47 7.60 18.37
N ASN A 11 -27.54 8.55 18.27
CA ASN A 11 -27.88 9.98 18.24
C ASN A 11 -28.15 10.53 16.83
N TRP A 12 -27.51 9.99 15.78
CA TRP A 12 -27.67 10.51 14.42
C TRP A 12 -28.61 9.68 13.56
N LEU A 13 -28.63 8.36 13.76
CA LEU A 13 -29.52 7.46 13.02
C LEU A 13 -30.80 7.14 13.81
N GLY A 14 -30.84 7.42 15.12
CA GLY A 14 -32.00 7.12 15.97
C GLY A 14 -32.25 5.62 16.11
N MET A 15 -31.22 4.79 15.90
CA MET A 15 -31.28 3.33 15.96
C MET A 15 -30.49 2.83 17.17
N THR A 16 -30.94 1.78 17.85
CA THR A 16 -30.09 1.13 18.84
C THR A 16 -28.91 0.46 18.15
N TRP A 17 -27.80 0.26 18.88
CA TRP A 17 -26.65 -0.47 18.33
C TRP A 17 -27.03 -1.86 17.80
N GLY A 18 -27.88 -2.60 18.54
CA GLY A 18 -28.35 -3.93 18.13
C GLY A 18 -29.14 -3.89 16.83
N ASP A 19 -30.04 -2.91 16.68
CA ASP A 19 -30.80 -2.72 15.45
C ASP A 19 -29.90 -2.35 14.27
N TYR A 20 -28.90 -1.50 14.49
CA TYR A 20 -27.96 -1.10 13.44
C TYR A 20 -27.15 -2.28 12.90
N VAL A 21 -26.56 -3.08 13.79
CA VAL A 21 -25.70 -4.21 13.40
C VAL A 21 -26.49 -5.33 12.72
N SER A 22 -27.77 -5.48 13.06
CA SER A 22 -28.65 -6.49 12.47
C SER A 22 -29.51 -5.98 11.30
N SER A 23 -29.44 -4.69 10.96
CA SER A 23 -30.31 -4.06 9.96
C SER A 23 -29.89 -4.44 8.53
N PRO A 24 -30.77 -5.10 7.74
CA PRO A 24 -30.51 -5.36 6.33
C PRO A 24 -30.35 -4.07 5.51
N LYS A 25 -31.01 -2.99 5.93
CA LYS A 25 -30.89 -1.68 5.30
C LYS A 25 -29.51 -1.06 5.53
N ALA A 26 -28.97 -1.19 6.74
CA ALA A 26 -27.62 -0.71 7.06
C ALA A 26 -26.57 -1.49 6.25
N ASP A 27 -26.66 -2.82 6.22
CA ASP A 27 -25.77 -3.66 5.40
C ASP A 27 -25.86 -3.28 3.91
N TYR A 28 -27.07 -3.13 3.35
CA TYR A 28 -27.25 -2.71 1.96
C TYR A 28 -26.50 -1.40 1.62
N TYR A 29 -26.57 -0.38 2.48
CA TYR A 29 -25.84 0.87 2.25
C TYR A 29 -24.33 0.71 2.40
N ILE A 30 -23.87 -0.11 3.34
CA ILE A 30 -22.44 -0.42 3.50
C ILE A 30 -21.92 -1.10 2.23
N GLN A 31 -22.60 -2.16 1.75
CA GLN A 31 -22.23 -2.87 0.53
C GLN A 31 -22.28 -1.95 -0.70
N SER A 32 -23.33 -1.13 -0.81
CA SER A 32 -23.43 -0.13 -1.88
C SER A 32 -22.26 0.86 -1.84
N GLY A 33 -21.86 1.32 -0.66
CA GLY A 33 -20.71 2.20 -0.47
C GLY A 33 -19.41 1.55 -0.93
N VAL A 34 -19.17 0.29 -0.58
CA VAL A 34 -18.01 -0.49 -1.03
C VAL A 34 -17.99 -0.60 -2.56
N GLN A 35 -19.13 -0.93 -3.18
CA GLN A 35 -19.25 -1.01 -4.65
C GLN A 35 -18.99 0.34 -5.32
N TRP A 36 -19.54 1.43 -4.79
CA TRP A 36 -19.31 2.79 -5.29
C TRP A 36 -17.84 3.18 -5.23
N MET A 37 -17.13 2.82 -4.15
CA MET A 37 -15.68 3.04 -4.07
C MET A 37 -14.94 2.26 -5.17
N GLY A 38 -15.30 1.00 -5.40
CA GLY A 38 -14.73 0.20 -6.49
C GLY A 38 -14.92 0.84 -7.87
N VAL A 39 -16.15 1.24 -8.19
CA VAL A 39 -16.47 1.94 -9.45
C VAL A 39 -15.71 3.26 -9.55
N PHE A 40 -15.66 4.05 -8.47
CA PHE A 40 -14.91 5.30 -8.42
C PHE A 40 -13.43 5.11 -8.79
N TYR A 41 -12.74 4.14 -8.18
CA TYR A 41 -11.33 3.88 -8.49
C TYR A 41 -11.13 3.35 -9.93
N ALA A 42 -12.06 2.55 -10.45
CA ALA A 42 -12.01 2.07 -11.83
C ALA A 42 -12.16 3.22 -12.85
N LEU A 43 -13.12 4.12 -12.64
CA LEU A 43 -13.30 5.32 -13.47
C LEU A 43 -12.09 6.26 -13.35
N LEU A 44 -11.55 6.42 -12.14
CA LEU A 44 -10.36 7.24 -11.91
C LEU A 44 -9.14 6.68 -12.65
N ALA A 45 -8.96 5.36 -12.69
CA ALA A 45 -7.90 4.73 -13.48
C ALA A 45 -8.01 5.09 -14.97
N MET A 46 -9.22 5.06 -15.55
CA MET A 46 -9.44 5.50 -16.93
C MET A 46 -9.13 6.99 -17.13
N LEU A 47 -9.52 7.86 -16.19
CA LEU A 47 -9.23 9.30 -16.25
C LEU A 47 -7.73 9.61 -16.13
N VAL A 48 -6.96 8.78 -15.42
CA VAL A 48 -5.51 8.89 -15.33
C VAL A 48 -4.86 8.56 -16.68
N LEU A 49 -5.33 7.53 -17.39
CA LEU A 49 -4.83 7.21 -18.74
C LEU A 49 -5.07 8.36 -19.74
N LEU A 50 -6.15 9.12 -19.52
CA LEU A 50 -6.52 10.28 -20.34
C LEU A 50 -6.10 11.62 -19.70
N TYR A 51 -5.14 11.61 -18.78
CA TYR A 51 -4.75 12.77 -17.97
C TYR A 51 -4.48 14.06 -18.77
N PRO A 52 -3.75 14.05 -19.91
CA PRO A 52 -3.46 15.28 -20.65
C PRO A 52 -4.73 16.04 -21.09
N ARG A 53 -5.82 15.31 -21.37
CA ARG A 53 -7.11 15.87 -21.80
C ARG A 53 -7.97 16.31 -20.62
N PHE A 54 -7.92 15.61 -19.49
CA PHE A 54 -8.85 15.81 -18.37
C PHE A 54 -8.21 16.32 -17.07
N LYS A 55 -6.99 16.86 -17.10
CA LYS A 55 -6.23 17.31 -15.92
C LYS A 55 -7.01 18.11 -14.86
N LYS A 56 -7.95 18.99 -15.27
CA LYS A 56 -8.75 19.81 -14.35
C LYS A 56 -9.73 18.97 -13.51
N LEU A 57 -10.24 17.88 -14.08
CA LEU A 57 -11.11 16.92 -13.41
C LEU A 57 -10.28 15.85 -12.68
N THR A 58 -9.23 15.32 -13.32
CA THR A 58 -8.43 14.22 -12.74
C THR A 58 -7.70 14.64 -11.47
N ASN A 59 -7.15 15.86 -11.40
CA ASN A 59 -6.38 16.32 -10.24
C ASN A 59 -7.17 16.34 -8.91
N PRO A 60 -8.35 17.00 -8.80
CA PRO A 60 -9.13 16.96 -7.57
C PRO A 60 -9.58 15.54 -7.21
N LEU A 61 -9.93 14.71 -8.20
CA LEU A 61 -10.31 13.32 -7.96
C LEU A 61 -9.16 12.46 -7.40
N LEU A 62 -7.91 12.69 -7.85
CA LEU A 62 -6.73 12.04 -7.28
C LEU A 62 -6.47 12.46 -5.82
N TRP A 63 -6.77 13.72 -5.45
CA TRP A 63 -6.70 14.16 -4.05
C TRP A 63 -7.81 13.54 -3.20
N ILE A 64 -9.03 13.45 -3.73
CA ILE A 64 -10.14 12.74 -3.08
C ILE A 64 -9.76 11.27 -2.86
N ALA A 65 -9.20 10.61 -3.88
CA ALA A 65 -8.71 9.24 -3.79
C ALA A 65 -7.61 9.04 -2.74
N THR A 66 -6.68 10.01 -2.63
CA THR A 66 -5.66 10.05 -1.56
C THR A 66 -6.34 10.12 -0.19
N GLY A 67 -7.30 11.03 -0.02
CA GLY A 67 -8.04 11.21 1.23
C GLY A 67 -8.87 9.99 1.62
N MET A 68 -9.52 9.33 0.67
CA MET A 68 -10.29 8.10 0.89
C MET A 68 -9.39 6.95 1.36
N LEU A 69 -8.22 6.74 0.72
CA LEU A 69 -7.28 5.71 1.16
C LEU A 69 -6.65 6.04 2.52
N PHE A 70 -6.39 7.32 2.80
CA PHE A 70 -5.92 7.74 4.10
C PHE A 70 -6.97 7.46 5.18
N PHE A 71 -8.23 7.78 4.93
CA PHE A 71 -9.34 7.45 5.82
C PHE A 71 -9.46 5.94 6.04
N LEU A 72 -9.35 5.13 4.98
CA LEU A 72 -9.32 3.67 5.11
C LEU A 72 -8.14 3.19 5.98
N ALA A 73 -6.96 3.79 5.85
CA ALA A 73 -5.82 3.50 6.71
C ALA A 73 -6.07 3.86 8.18
N LEU A 74 -6.84 4.94 8.47
CA LEU A 74 -7.29 5.26 9.83
C LEU A 74 -8.29 4.24 10.37
N CYS A 75 -9.20 3.74 9.54
CA CYS A 75 -10.08 2.63 9.92
C CYS A 75 -9.27 1.38 10.29
N TYR A 76 -8.27 1.02 9.48
CA TYR A 76 -7.39 -0.09 9.79
C TYR A 76 -6.55 0.14 11.05
N LEU A 77 -6.07 1.36 11.29
CA LEU A 77 -5.39 1.74 12.52
C LEU A 77 -6.26 1.44 13.75
N LYS A 78 -7.55 1.79 13.71
CA LYS A 78 -8.50 1.49 14.78
C LYS A 78 -8.69 -0.01 14.97
N VAL A 79 -8.82 -0.78 13.89
CA VAL A 79 -8.94 -2.25 13.95
C VAL A 79 -7.67 -2.86 14.55
N ALA A 80 -6.51 -2.27 14.29
CA ALA A 80 -5.22 -2.66 14.86
C ALA A 80 -4.94 -2.02 16.24
N PHE A 81 -5.97 -1.71 17.02
CA PHE A 81 -5.88 -1.14 18.37
C PHE A 81 -4.99 0.11 18.47
N PHE A 82 -5.08 0.99 17.46
CA PHE A 82 -4.28 2.21 17.34
C PHE A 82 -2.76 1.99 17.26
N SER A 83 -2.33 0.80 16.79
CA SER A 83 -0.93 0.57 16.40
C SER A 83 -0.52 1.50 15.26
N LEU A 84 0.29 2.53 15.55
CA LEU A 84 0.79 3.47 14.53
C LEU A 84 1.54 2.77 13.40
N GLY A 85 2.14 1.61 13.66
CA GLY A 85 2.72 0.76 12.63
C GLY A 85 1.71 0.42 11.52
N GLN A 86 0.45 0.17 11.87
CA GLN A 86 -0.60 -0.11 10.90
C GLN A 86 -0.78 1.06 9.94
N LEU A 87 -0.91 2.29 10.45
CA LEU A 87 -1.12 3.46 9.59
C LEU A 87 0.07 3.64 8.63
N PHE A 88 1.28 3.52 9.16
CA PHE A 88 2.50 3.75 8.42
C PHE A 88 2.86 2.65 7.42
N GLU A 89 2.43 1.40 7.63
CA GLU A 89 2.49 0.35 6.62
C GLU A 89 1.76 0.79 5.34
N TYR A 90 0.64 1.50 5.44
CA TYR A 90 -0.18 1.93 4.30
C TYR A 90 0.31 3.24 3.66
N THR A 91 1.43 3.82 4.11
CA THR A 91 1.92 5.12 3.60
C THR A 91 2.12 5.12 2.09
N LEU A 92 2.76 4.09 1.52
CA LEU A 92 2.86 3.96 0.06
C LEU A 92 1.50 3.92 -0.63
N GLN A 93 0.50 3.28 -0.03
CA GLN A 93 -0.81 3.09 -0.64
C GLN A 93 -1.56 4.42 -0.77
N PHE A 94 -1.77 5.13 0.35
CA PHE A 94 -2.53 6.38 0.30
C PHE A 94 -1.75 7.52 -0.37
N SER A 95 -0.41 7.55 -0.30
CA SER A 95 0.38 8.61 -0.94
C SER A 95 0.60 8.43 -2.45
N SER A 96 0.30 7.25 -3.01
CA SER A 96 0.55 6.93 -4.43
C SER A 96 -0.09 7.93 -5.39
N PHE A 97 -1.35 8.29 -5.17
CA PHE A 97 -2.05 9.25 -6.03
C PHE A 97 -1.49 10.66 -5.89
N ALA A 98 -1.07 11.08 -4.69
CA ALA A 98 -0.37 12.34 -4.51
C ALA A 98 0.95 12.37 -5.32
N PHE A 99 1.78 11.33 -5.23
CA PHE A 99 3.00 11.22 -6.05
C PHE A 99 2.71 11.26 -7.55
N LEU A 100 1.62 10.65 -8.00
CA LEU A 100 1.20 10.71 -9.40
C LEU A 100 0.88 12.15 -9.85
N ILE A 101 0.17 12.93 -9.02
CA ILE A 101 -0.09 14.36 -9.28
C ILE A 101 1.24 15.14 -9.40
N TYR A 102 2.17 14.94 -8.47
CA TYR A 102 3.48 15.61 -8.50
C TYR A 102 4.30 15.20 -9.73
N ALA A 103 4.24 13.93 -10.13
CA ALA A 103 4.90 13.44 -11.35
C ALA A 103 4.33 14.14 -12.59
N PHE A 104 3.00 14.22 -12.72
CA PHE A 104 2.33 14.91 -13.83
C PHE A 104 2.57 16.41 -13.88
N LYS A 105 2.88 17.04 -12.74
CA LYS A 105 3.30 18.46 -12.68
C LYS A 105 4.79 18.67 -13.00
N GLY A 106 5.52 17.63 -13.40
CA GLY A 106 6.92 17.72 -13.81
C GLY A 106 7.92 17.70 -12.65
N TYR A 107 7.49 17.32 -11.43
CA TYR A 107 8.39 17.27 -10.27
C TYR A 107 9.18 15.96 -10.13
N LEU A 108 8.95 14.98 -11.02
CA LEU A 108 9.52 13.62 -10.96
C LEU A 108 11.04 13.60 -10.72
N LEU A 109 11.79 14.44 -11.43
CA LEU A 109 13.25 14.47 -11.36
C LEU A 109 13.80 15.39 -10.26
N LYS A 110 12.96 16.09 -9.50
CA LYS A 110 13.42 16.94 -8.41
C LYS A 110 13.97 16.10 -7.26
N ALA A 111 15.03 16.58 -6.60
CA ALA A 111 15.64 15.88 -5.46
C ALA A 111 14.62 15.65 -4.34
N ARG A 112 13.79 16.66 -4.04
CA ARG A 112 12.72 16.58 -3.03
C ARG A 112 11.70 15.48 -3.33
N PHE A 113 11.32 15.27 -4.60
CA PHE A 113 10.39 14.19 -4.98
C PHE A 113 10.98 12.82 -4.63
N THR A 114 12.21 12.55 -5.10
CA THR A 114 12.89 11.28 -4.85
C THR A 114 13.13 11.05 -3.35
N PHE A 115 13.51 12.09 -2.61
CA PHE A 115 13.73 12.00 -1.17
C PHE A 115 12.45 11.65 -0.41
N LEU A 116 11.33 12.34 -0.69
CA LEU A 116 10.04 12.03 -0.07
C LEU A 116 9.55 10.63 -0.42
N LEU A 117 9.72 10.20 -1.68
CA LEU A 117 9.36 8.83 -2.10
C LEU A 117 10.14 7.79 -1.30
N LYS A 118 11.45 8.01 -1.08
CA LYS A 118 12.27 7.11 -0.24
C LYS A 118 11.81 7.09 1.21
N ILE A 119 11.46 8.24 1.80
CA ILE A 119 10.91 8.29 3.16
C ILE A 119 9.65 7.42 3.25
N VAL A 120 8.75 7.57 2.29
CA VAL A 120 7.50 6.80 2.25
C VAL A 120 7.77 5.29 2.09
N ILE A 121 8.72 4.89 1.24
CA ILE A 121 9.16 3.49 1.12
C ILE A 121 9.73 2.98 2.44
N ALA A 122 10.68 3.71 3.04
CA ALA A 122 11.32 3.33 4.29
C ALA A 122 10.29 3.18 5.42
N LEU A 123 9.33 4.10 5.52
CA LEU A 123 8.29 4.06 6.53
C LEU A 123 7.38 2.83 6.36
N THR A 124 6.92 2.55 5.14
CA THR A 124 6.12 1.36 4.84
C THR A 124 6.86 0.07 5.20
N PHE A 125 8.11 -0.09 4.73
CA PHE A 125 8.87 -1.32 4.97
C PHE A 125 9.30 -1.47 6.44
N THR A 126 9.66 -0.36 7.12
CA THR A 126 9.94 -0.40 8.56
C THR A 126 8.74 -0.90 9.34
N CYS A 127 7.56 -0.34 9.10
CA CYS A 127 6.35 -0.74 9.82
C CYS A 127 5.89 -2.15 9.45
N HIS A 128 6.03 -2.55 8.19
CA HIS A 128 5.80 -3.94 7.77
C HIS A 128 6.74 -4.92 8.51
N GLY A 129 8.03 -4.58 8.60
CA GLY A 129 9.03 -5.34 9.34
C GLY A 129 8.73 -5.41 10.84
N LEU A 130 8.22 -4.34 11.46
CA LEU A 130 7.81 -4.35 12.87
C LEU A 130 6.69 -5.37 13.15
N TYR A 131 5.76 -5.57 12.22
CA TYR A 131 4.77 -6.65 12.31
C TYR A 131 5.40 -8.02 12.11
N ALA A 132 6.26 -8.20 11.11
CA ALA A 132 6.85 -9.50 10.80
C ALA A 132 7.84 -9.99 11.87
N VAL A 133 8.56 -9.09 12.56
CA VAL A 133 9.47 -9.44 13.66
C VAL A 133 8.74 -9.74 14.96
N GLY A 134 7.50 -9.27 15.12
CA GLY A 134 6.69 -9.42 16.32
C GLY A 134 6.81 -8.28 17.34
N TYR A 135 7.27 -7.09 16.94
CA TYR A 135 7.17 -5.90 17.79
C TYR A 135 5.71 -5.49 17.99
N TYR A 136 4.92 -5.56 16.92
CA TYR A 136 3.46 -5.60 16.99
C TYR A 136 2.96 -7.05 16.86
N PRO A 137 1.71 -7.34 17.26
CA PRO A 137 1.13 -8.67 17.05
C PRO A 137 1.24 -9.09 15.57
N VAL A 138 1.94 -10.20 15.33
CA VAL A 138 2.15 -10.72 13.97
C VAL A 138 0.77 -11.09 13.39
N PRO A 139 0.37 -10.53 12.23
CA PRO A 139 -0.93 -10.84 11.65
C PRO A 139 -1.02 -12.33 11.33
N GLY A 140 -2.08 -13.01 11.81
CA GLY A 140 -2.27 -14.45 11.57
C GLY A 140 -2.29 -14.80 10.08
N LYS A 141 -2.81 -13.89 9.24
CA LYS A 141 -2.77 -14.02 7.78
C LYS A 141 -1.35 -14.12 7.23
N PHE A 142 -0.35 -13.42 7.79
CA PHE A 142 1.03 -13.51 7.30
C PHE A 142 1.59 -14.91 7.53
N VAL A 143 1.37 -15.46 8.72
CA VAL A 143 1.78 -16.81 9.10
C VAL A 143 1.08 -17.83 8.19
N GLN A 144 -0.23 -17.72 8.01
CA GLN A 144 -1.01 -18.61 7.13
C GLN A 144 -0.54 -18.55 5.67
N MET A 145 -0.24 -17.37 5.13
CA MET A 145 0.29 -17.24 3.77
C MET A 145 1.62 -17.99 3.63
N VAL A 146 2.53 -17.87 4.60
CA VAL A 146 3.83 -18.56 4.58
C VAL A 146 3.65 -20.08 4.66
N ILE A 147 2.79 -20.57 5.56
CA ILE A 147 2.47 -21.99 5.69
C ILE A 147 1.85 -22.54 4.40
N SER A 148 0.86 -21.84 3.85
CA SER A 148 0.15 -22.23 2.63
C SER A 148 1.09 -22.30 1.41
N ILE A 149 1.99 -21.32 1.27
CA ILE A 149 2.89 -21.23 0.11
C ILE A 149 4.08 -22.19 0.23
N LEU A 150 4.69 -22.31 1.42
CA LEU A 150 5.93 -23.07 1.61
C LEU A 150 5.73 -24.48 2.18
N GLY A 151 4.52 -24.83 2.66
CA GLY A 151 4.24 -26.13 3.27
C GLY A 151 4.96 -26.37 4.60
N VAL A 152 5.30 -25.29 5.31
CA VAL A 152 6.08 -25.33 6.56
C VAL A 152 5.19 -25.30 7.79
N ASN A 153 5.72 -25.65 8.96
CA ASN A 153 4.99 -25.52 10.23
C ASN A 153 4.99 -24.07 10.77
N ASN A 154 4.24 -23.83 11.85
CA ASN A 154 4.12 -22.49 12.47
C ASN A 154 5.48 -21.90 12.89
N GLU A 155 6.34 -22.68 13.54
CA GLU A 155 7.64 -22.19 14.03
C GLU A 155 8.54 -21.75 12.87
N GLN A 156 8.57 -22.54 11.80
CA GLN A 156 9.29 -22.23 10.57
C GLN A 156 8.72 -21.00 9.88
N ALA A 157 7.41 -20.82 9.87
CA ALA A 157 6.76 -19.63 9.31
C ALA A 157 7.14 -18.36 10.09
N PHE A 158 7.15 -18.39 11.42
CA PHE A 158 7.63 -17.27 12.23
C PHE A 158 9.11 -16.97 12.01
N LEU A 159 9.96 -17.99 11.89
CA LEU A 159 11.38 -17.81 11.58
C LEU A 159 11.59 -17.14 10.21
N PHE A 160 10.82 -17.57 9.21
CA PHE A 160 10.82 -16.96 7.89
C PHE A 160 10.41 -15.49 7.94
N LEU A 161 9.31 -15.16 8.64
CA LEU A 161 8.84 -13.77 8.79
C LEU A 161 9.86 -12.89 9.50
N LYS A 162 10.51 -13.38 10.56
CA LYS A 162 11.59 -12.64 11.24
C LYS A 162 12.77 -12.37 10.29
N THR A 163 13.11 -13.31 9.43
CA THR A 163 14.16 -13.15 8.43
C THR A 163 13.78 -12.07 7.41
N ALA A 164 12.54 -12.09 6.91
CA ALA A 164 12.02 -11.06 6.02
C ALA A 164 12.02 -9.67 6.69
N ALA A 165 11.67 -9.58 7.97
CA ALA A 165 11.68 -8.32 8.73
C ALA A 165 13.06 -7.68 8.81
N ILE A 166 14.12 -8.48 9.00
CA ILE A 166 15.51 -7.99 8.99
C ILE A 166 15.83 -7.34 7.64
N MET A 167 15.39 -7.97 6.55
CA MET A 167 15.59 -7.42 5.21
C MET A 167 14.77 -6.14 4.98
N ASP A 168 13.56 -6.04 5.52
CA ASP A 168 12.76 -4.82 5.45
C ASP A 168 13.42 -3.62 6.17
N PHE A 169 14.04 -3.86 7.33
CA PHE A 169 14.85 -2.84 8.00
C PHE A 169 16.11 -2.49 7.21
N ALA A 170 16.74 -3.48 6.58
CA ALA A 170 17.88 -3.25 5.70
C ALA A 170 17.49 -2.38 4.49
N VAL A 171 16.30 -2.58 3.91
CA VAL A 171 15.73 -1.70 2.88
C VAL A 171 15.58 -0.27 3.42
N ALA A 172 14.92 -0.11 4.57
CA ALA A 172 14.60 1.21 5.11
C ALA A 172 15.83 2.11 5.28
N ILE A 173 16.98 1.53 5.63
CA ILE A 173 18.26 2.23 5.74
C ILE A 173 18.98 2.29 4.38
N GLY A 174 19.08 1.15 3.70
CA GLY A 174 19.91 0.94 2.51
C GLY A 174 19.47 1.75 1.29
N ILE A 175 18.19 2.10 1.17
CA ILE A 175 17.69 2.95 0.06
C ILE A 175 18.27 4.38 0.10
N PHE A 176 18.79 4.83 1.24
CA PHE A 176 19.43 6.14 1.36
C PHE A 176 20.93 6.13 1.02
N LEU A 177 21.52 4.95 0.78
CA LEU A 177 22.91 4.83 0.38
C LEU A 177 23.17 5.45 -1.01
N PRO A 178 24.38 5.94 -1.28
CA PRO A 178 24.69 6.59 -2.55
C PRO A 178 24.85 5.61 -3.71
N GLY A 179 24.70 6.12 -4.93
CA GLY A 179 25.07 5.42 -6.16
C GLY A 179 24.25 4.15 -6.41
N LYS A 180 24.92 3.07 -6.81
CA LYS A 180 24.28 1.78 -7.14
C LYS A 180 23.76 1.02 -5.91
N TRP A 181 24.25 1.34 -4.72
CA TRP A 181 23.88 0.63 -3.49
C TRP A 181 22.39 0.72 -3.21
N GLN A 182 21.79 1.92 -3.33
CA GLN A 182 20.34 2.08 -3.18
C GLN A 182 19.53 1.20 -4.14
N VAL A 183 20.06 0.91 -5.34
CA VAL A 183 19.33 0.14 -6.36
C VAL A 183 19.20 -1.31 -5.95
N TYR A 184 20.18 -1.89 -5.25
CA TYR A 184 20.06 -3.25 -4.72
C TYR A 184 18.98 -3.37 -3.64
N PHE A 185 18.93 -2.42 -2.70
CA PHE A 185 17.89 -2.38 -1.67
C PHE A 185 16.51 -2.11 -2.25
N LEU A 186 16.40 -1.17 -3.19
CA LEU A 186 15.15 -0.94 -3.92
C LEU A 186 14.75 -2.17 -4.74
N GLY A 187 15.71 -2.89 -5.33
CA GLY A 187 15.46 -4.12 -6.08
C GLY A 187 14.89 -5.23 -5.20
N TYR A 188 15.45 -5.43 -4.02
CA TYR A 188 14.84 -6.31 -3.01
C TYR A 188 13.43 -5.83 -2.64
N ALA A 189 13.23 -4.53 -2.40
CA ALA A 189 11.92 -3.98 -2.06
C ALA A 189 10.88 -4.20 -3.18
N VAL A 190 11.28 -4.10 -4.46
CA VAL A 190 10.43 -4.47 -5.61
C VAL A 190 10.07 -5.95 -5.54
N PHE A 191 11.07 -6.83 -5.42
CA PHE A 191 10.85 -8.27 -5.37
C PHE A 191 9.95 -8.67 -4.21
N TRP A 192 10.23 -8.17 -3.01
CA TRP A 192 9.51 -8.53 -1.80
C TRP A 192 8.11 -7.92 -1.75
N GLY A 193 7.96 -6.64 -2.13
CA GLY A 193 6.65 -5.99 -2.26
C GLY A 193 5.76 -6.67 -3.30
N PHE A 194 6.34 -7.17 -4.39
CA PHE A 194 5.62 -7.93 -5.41
C PHE A 194 5.21 -9.31 -4.88
N SER A 195 6.17 -10.05 -4.30
CA SER A 195 5.94 -11.39 -3.76
C SER A 195 4.86 -11.39 -2.68
N THR A 196 4.91 -10.43 -1.74
CA THR A 196 3.89 -10.30 -0.69
C THR A 196 2.53 -9.85 -1.22
N SER A 197 2.49 -9.06 -2.30
CA SER A 197 1.23 -8.70 -2.96
C SER A 197 0.59 -9.92 -3.59
N ILE A 198 1.34 -10.69 -4.39
CA ILE A 198 0.85 -11.89 -5.08
C ILE A 198 0.55 -13.03 -4.11
N ALA A 199 1.27 -13.14 -3.00
CA ALA A 199 1.02 -14.12 -1.95
C ALA A 199 -0.44 -14.10 -1.46
N ARG A 200 -1.10 -12.94 -1.48
CA ARG A 200 -2.51 -12.79 -1.03
C ARG A 200 -3.46 -13.63 -1.87
N ILE A 201 -3.44 -13.46 -3.19
CA ILE A 201 -4.26 -14.28 -4.09
C ILE A 201 -3.73 -15.71 -4.16
N TRP A 202 -2.42 -15.91 -4.24
CA TRP A 202 -1.83 -17.24 -4.40
C TRP A 202 -2.18 -18.19 -3.26
N SER A 203 -2.04 -17.74 -2.01
CA SER A 203 -2.28 -18.57 -0.83
C SER A 203 -3.75 -18.81 -0.51
N ASN A 204 -4.66 -18.09 -1.17
CA ASN A 204 -6.11 -18.17 -0.92
C ASN A 204 -6.91 -18.42 -2.21
N PHE A 205 -6.26 -18.94 -3.26
CA PHE A 205 -6.92 -19.31 -4.50
C PHE A 205 -7.33 -20.78 -4.46
N TYR A 206 -8.65 -21.01 -4.55
CA TYR A 206 -9.24 -22.34 -4.62
C TYR A 206 -9.90 -22.49 -5.99
N ILE A 207 -9.50 -23.50 -6.77
CA ILE A 207 -9.99 -23.68 -8.15
C ILE A 207 -11.49 -24.00 -8.18
N GLU A 208 -11.98 -24.69 -7.16
CA GLU A 208 -13.38 -25.04 -6.96
C GLU A 208 -14.26 -23.81 -6.70
N MET A 209 -13.66 -22.74 -6.16
CA MET A 209 -14.29 -21.46 -5.84
C MET A 209 -13.54 -20.30 -6.50
N TRP A 210 -13.20 -20.46 -7.79
CA TRP A 210 -12.30 -19.52 -8.47
C TRP A 210 -12.88 -18.11 -8.58
N GLN A 211 -14.21 -17.98 -8.72
CA GLN A 211 -14.87 -16.68 -8.84
C GLN A 211 -14.80 -15.91 -7.53
N GLU A 212 -15.10 -16.59 -6.41
CA GLU A 212 -15.04 -16.05 -5.06
C GLU A 212 -13.59 -15.74 -4.68
N SER A 213 -12.66 -16.64 -5.01
CA SER A 213 -11.23 -16.43 -4.75
C SER A 213 -10.71 -15.17 -5.44
N ILE A 214 -11.07 -14.97 -6.71
CA ILE A 214 -10.66 -13.78 -7.47
C ILE A 214 -11.36 -12.53 -6.93
N SER A 215 -12.68 -12.56 -6.73
CA SER A 215 -13.44 -11.39 -6.32
C SER A 215 -13.01 -10.86 -4.96
N HIS A 216 -12.60 -11.74 -4.03
CA HIS A 216 -12.10 -11.35 -2.72
C HIS A 216 -10.61 -10.95 -2.73
N TRP A 217 -9.73 -11.75 -3.33
CA TRP A 217 -8.28 -11.58 -3.13
C TRP A 217 -7.57 -10.76 -4.20
N LEU A 218 -8.13 -10.67 -5.42
CA LEU A 218 -7.54 -9.84 -6.47
C LEU A 218 -7.56 -8.34 -6.10
N PRO A 219 -8.65 -7.76 -5.59
CA PRO A 219 -8.65 -6.36 -5.16
C PRO A 219 -7.62 -6.08 -4.06
N GLU A 220 -7.50 -6.96 -3.06
CA GLU A 220 -6.49 -6.82 -2.02
C GLU A 220 -5.05 -6.90 -2.57
N THR A 221 -4.83 -7.75 -3.57
CA THR A 221 -3.54 -7.89 -4.25
C THR A 221 -3.19 -6.60 -4.98
N ILE A 222 -4.11 -6.06 -5.79
CA ILE A 222 -3.93 -4.80 -6.55
C ILE A 222 -3.72 -3.62 -5.61
N PHE A 223 -4.49 -3.54 -4.53
CA PHE A 223 -4.38 -2.49 -3.53
C PHE A 223 -2.98 -2.38 -2.92
N ARG A 224 -2.21 -3.48 -2.91
CA ARG A 224 -0.85 -3.55 -2.38
C ARG A 224 0.24 -3.27 -3.40
N PHE A 225 -0.10 -3.13 -4.69
CA PHE A 225 0.89 -2.83 -5.73
C PHE A 225 1.81 -1.63 -5.46
N PRO A 226 1.39 -0.56 -4.74
CA PRO A 226 2.30 0.49 -4.31
C PRO A 226 3.58 0.01 -3.60
N HIS A 227 3.56 -1.14 -2.91
CA HIS A 227 4.71 -1.70 -2.19
C HIS A 227 5.87 -2.07 -3.12
N PHE A 228 5.61 -2.44 -4.37
CA PHE A 228 6.66 -2.69 -5.36
C PHE A 228 6.75 -1.61 -6.42
N LEU A 229 5.63 -0.97 -6.80
CA LEU A 229 5.63 0.10 -7.78
C LEU A 229 6.33 1.37 -7.27
N GLY A 230 6.23 1.69 -5.98
CA GLY A 230 6.95 2.81 -5.37
C GLY A 230 8.47 2.64 -5.47
N PRO A 231 9.05 1.53 -4.97
CA PRO A 231 10.46 1.22 -5.17
C PRO A 231 10.89 1.15 -6.64
N LEU A 232 10.06 0.56 -7.51
CA LEU A 232 10.34 0.50 -8.95
C LEU A 232 10.41 1.90 -9.58
N ALA A 233 9.49 2.79 -9.21
CA ALA A 233 9.53 4.19 -9.65
C ALA A 233 10.80 4.89 -9.17
N ALA A 234 11.25 4.65 -7.93
CA ALA A 234 12.50 5.20 -7.41
C ALA A 234 13.72 4.71 -8.21
N ILE A 235 13.76 3.43 -8.62
CA ILE A 235 14.79 2.88 -9.52
C ILE A 235 14.74 3.57 -10.89
N GLY A 236 13.56 3.70 -11.49
CA GLY A 236 13.40 4.37 -12.78
C GLY A 236 13.90 5.82 -12.74
N ILE A 237 13.57 6.56 -11.68
CA ILE A 237 14.04 7.94 -11.48
C ILE A 237 15.57 8.00 -11.34
N TYR A 238 16.19 7.02 -10.65
CA TYR A 238 17.64 6.95 -10.53
C TYR A 238 18.33 6.82 -11.90
N PHE A 239 17.84 5.93 -12.77
CA PHE A 239 18.41 5.74 -14.11
C PHE A 239 18.15 6.94 -15.03
N LEU A 240 16.95 7.49 -15.03
CA LEU A 240 16.63 8.71 -15.79
C LEU A 240 17.55 9.89 -15.40
N LYS A 241 17.83 10.07 -14.11
CA LYS A 241 18.78 11.10 -13.64
C LYS A 241 20.22 10.86 -14.10
N LYS A 242 20.61 9.59 -14.30
CA LYS A 242 21.95 9.25 -14.78
C LYS A 242 22.10 9.58 -16.27
N GLU A 243 21.07 9.35 -17.08
CA GLU A 243 21.05 9.67 -18.50
C GLU A 243 21.03 11.18 -18.78
N ILE A 244 20.33 11.96 -17.95
CA ILE A 244 20.18 13.41 -18.13
C ILE A 244 21.42 14.21 -17.68
N LYS A 245 22.31 13.62 -16.85
CA LYS A 245 23.54 14.30 -16.46
C LYS A 245 24.44 14.47 -17.70
N PRO A 246 24.81 15.71 -18.09
CA PRO A 246 25.71 15.92 -19.21
C PRO A 246 27.06 15.25 -18.94
N ALA A 247 27.70 14.75 -20.00
CA ALA A 247 29.06 14.23 -19.94
C ALA A 247 29.96 15.21 -19.17
N PRO A 248 30.88 14.71 -18.31
CA PRO A 248 31.80 15.59 -17.58
C PRO A 248 32.46 16.53 -18.59
N LYS A 249 32.43 17.83 -18.30
CA LYS A 249 33.18 18.82 -19.09
C LYS A 249 34.64 18.32 -19.09
N LEU A 250 35.15 17.95 -20.26
CA LEU A 250 36.59 17.75 -20.45
C LEU A 250 37.26 19.02 -19.93
N GLU A 251 38.00 18.89 -18.83
CA GLU A 251 38.88 19.94 -18.34
C GLU A 251 39.83 20.25 -19.50
N LYS A 252 39.66 21.43 -20.10
CA LYS A 252 40.62 21.95 -21.06
C LYS A 252 41.90 22.23 -20.27
N GLY A 253 42.90 21.38 -20.46
CA GLY A 253 44.28 21.66 -20.06
C GLY A 253 44.87 22.85 -20.81
#